data_AF-A0A3B8MT89-F1
#
_entry.id   AF-A0A3B8MT89-F1
#
_cell.length_a   1.000
_cell.length_b   1.000
_cell.length_c   1.000
_cell.angle_alpha   90.00
_cell.angle_beta   90.00
_cell.angle_gamma   90.00
#
_symmetry.space_group_name_H-M   'P 1'
#
loop_
_entity.id
_entity.type
_entity.pdbx_description
1 polymer ?
#
loop_
_entity_poly.entity_id
_entity_poly.type
_entity_poly.pdbx_seq_one_letter_code
_entity_poly.pdbx_strand_id
1 'polypeptide(L)'
;MAVGDSAISSPDGTQWQSTDPLGIERFADVIAFGNGRFVAGAAFSSQTAWSIDGQTWQPGGSVFIPSLTFGSGRFVGFSTENNSSLWSTDGVVWNQGGTLPDDGGFNLAFGEEVFVYSEGENSLSSQMTYSQAVGQPDVISVVGTLNDGQPINWVNGGTYYAPFGSRINFQASSPSGGVINGPFALEGQCVVSGQTLLVNFAPGQTCALSVNAAGGNGFLPSSQQVKYNVVATLGNQLPLLAPRASGKMGSDQVVHLQTANRHGTNAGQPIKWKITQGNEKSCVLAKGKGKAVNVQLKSRGTCTVVGTAPADSAGNWQPMKVKRTYKIT
;
A
#
# COMPACT_ATOMS: atom_id res chain seq x y z
N MET A 1 4.37 40.98 24.52
CA MET A 1 4.90 40.22 25.67
C MET A 1 3.88 39.18 26.06
N ALA A 2 4.05 37.95 25.61
CA ALA A 2 3.33 36.80 26.14
C ALA A 2 4.31 36.02 27.01
N VAL A 3 3.89 35.68 28.22
CA VAL A 3 4.65 34.89 29.21
C VAL A 3 4.00 33.52 29.23
N GLY A 4 4.73 32.44 28.91
CA GLY A 4 4.24 31.07 29.09
C GLY A 4 5.04 29.98 28.37
N ASP A 5 5.30 28.90 29.08
CA ASP A 5 5.82 27.58 28.67
C ASP A 5 4.68 26.66 28.19
N SER A 6 3.72 27.26 27.47
CA SER A 6 2.47 26.63 27.05
C SER A 6 2.44 26.44 25.53
N ALA A 7 1.87 25.34 25.04
CA ALA A 7 1.47 25.23 23.64
C ALA A 7 -0.01 25.59 23.49
N ILE A 8 -0.35 26.31 22.42
CA ILE A 8 -1.73 26.64 22.07
C ILE A 8 -2.08 25.93 20.76
N SER A 9 -3.12 25.12 20.76
CA SER A 9 -3.54 24.34 19.59
C SER A 9 -5.01 24.60 19.22
N SER A 10 -5.32 24.40 17.95
CA SER A 10 -6.65 24.51 17.39
C SER A 10 -6.80 23.55 16.20
N PRO A 11 -7.84 22.71 16.15
CA PRO A 11 -8.10 21.86 14.97
C PRO A 11 -8.58 22.64 13.74
N ASP A 12 -9.20 23.81 13.93
CA ASP A 12 -9.90 24.55 12.88
C ASP A 12 -9.49 26.02 12.75
N GLY A 13 -8.60 26.50 13.62
CA GLY A 13 -8.13 27.89 13.66
C GLY A 13 -9.13 28.89 14.24
N THR A 14 -10.32 28.45 14.68
CA THR A 14 -11.40 29.31 15.20
C THR A 14 -11.57 29.24 16.72
N GLN A 15 -11.27 28.09 17.33
CA GLN A 15 -11.27 27.89 18.78
C GLN A 15 -9.91 27.37 19.25
N TRP A 16 -9.32 27.99 20.27
CA TRP A 16 -7.95 27.72 20.70
C TRP A 16 -7.92 27.20 22.15
N GLN A 17 -7.11 26.18 22.39
CA GLN A 17 -6.91 25.58 23.72
C GLN A 17 -5.44 25.70 24.13
N SER A 18 -5.18 26.08 25.39
CA SER A 18 -3.84 26.05 26.00
C SER A 18 -3.53 24.69 26.59
N THR A 19 -2.27 24.28 26.51
CA THR A 19 -1.70 23.12 27.17
C THR A 19 -0.50 23.54 28.01
N ASP A 20 -0.57 23.24 29.31
CA ASP A 20 0.43 23.59 30.33
C ASP A 20 0.92 22.36 31.09
N PRO A 21 2.23 22.23 31.41
CA PRO A 21 3.41 22.90 30.83
C PRO A 21 4.18 22.02 29.83
N LEU A 22 4.93 22.65 28.90
CA LEU A 22 5.77 22.00 27.88
C LEU A 22 7.01 21.29 28.43
N GLY A 23 7.34 21.47 29.70
CA GLY A 23 8.51 20.87 30.34
C GLY A 23 9.85 21.44 29.88
N ILE A 24 9.85 22.62 29.26
CA ILE A 24 11.04 23.38 28.85
C ILE A 24 11.08 24.74 29.56
N GLU A 25 12.27 25.20 29.90
CA GLU A 25 12.46 26.49 30.53
C GLU A 25 12.37 27.60 29.48
N ARG A 26 11.28 28.38 29.57
CA ARG A 26 11.07 29.70 28.96
C ARG A 26 11.15 29.75 27.42
N PHE A 27 10.05 30.20 26.81
CA PHE A 27 9.95 30.71 25.42
C PHE A 27 10.21 29.67 24.30
N ALA A 28 9.28 28.71 24.11
CA ALA A 28 9.12 28.06 22.81
C ALA A 28 8.60 29.09 21.80
N ASP A 29 9.51 29.79 21.14
CA ASP A 29 9.16 30.83 20.18
C ASP A 29 9.11 30.28 18.74
N VAL A 30 9.61 29.07 18.52
CA VAL A 30 9.60 28.42 17.21
C VAL A 30 9.03 27.01 17.28
N ILE A 31 8.19 26.68 16.31
CA ILE A 31 7.56 25.38 16.15
C ILE A 31 7.49 25.02 14.67
N ALA A 32 7.77 23.76 14.34
CA ALA A 32 7.55 23.21 13.02
C ALA A 32 6.88 21.85 13.12
N PHE A 33 6.05 21.53 12.12
CA PHE A 33 5.43 20.20 12.00
C PHE A 33 6.01 19.48 10.78
N GLY A 34 6.37 18.21 10.97
CA GLY A 34 6.87 17.35 9.91
C GLY A 34 7.22 15.97 10.42
N ASN A 35 7.40 14.99 9.53
CA ASN A 35 7.62 13.58 9.90
C ASN A 35 6.63 13.05 10.96
N GLY A 36 5.38 13.53 10.93
CA GLY A 36 4.31 13.12 11.84
C GLY A 36 4.44 13.66 13.28
N ARG A 37 5.23 14.72 13.52
CA ARG A 37 5.36 15.36 14.84
C ARG A 37 5.56 16.87 14.75
N PHE A 38 5.19 17.55 15.82
CA PHE A 38 5.60 18.90 16.15
C PHE A 38 6.96 18.87 16.84
N VAL A 39 7.83 19.81 16.49
CA VAL A 39 9.10 20.08 17.16
C VAL A 39 9.13 21.55 17.52
N ALA A 40 9.47 21.85 18.76
CA ALA A 40 9.61 23.21 19.27
C ALA A 40 11.03 23.43 19.79
N GLY A 41 11.54 24.64 19.59
CA GLY A 41 12.82 25.10 20.11
C GLY A 41 12.62 26.31 21.00
N ALA A 42 13.40 26.38 22.09
CA ALA A 42 13.44 27.57 22.91
C ALA A 42 14.38 28.61 22.28
N ALA A 43 13.91 29.84 22.06
CA ALA A 43 14.74 30.87 21.41
C ALA A 43 15.86 31.41 22.29
N PHE A 44 15.81 31.16 23.61
CA PHE A 44 16.77 31.66 24.59
C PHE A 44 17.34 30.56 25.50
N SER A 45 17.18 29.29 25.12
CA SER A 45 17.81 28.17 25.81
C SER A 45 18.20 27.09 24.80
N SER A 46 19.00 26.13 25.22
CA SER A 46 19.35 25.00 24.36
C SER A 46 18.30 23.90 24.40
N GLN A 47 17.10 24.10 24.96
CA GLN A 47 16.11 23.04 25.09
C GLN A 47 15.20 22.97 23.86
N THR A 48 14.91 21.75 23.42
CA THR A 48 13.88 21.47 22.43
C THR A 48 12.83 20.53 23.02
N ALA A 49 11.65 20.49 22.42
CA ALA A 49 10.56 19.60 22.77
C ALA A 49 9.89 19.07 21.51
N TRP A 50 9.16 17.96 21.63
CA TRP A 50 8.39 17.40 20.52
C TRP A 50 7.05 16.83 21.00
N SER A 51 6.12 16.72 20.05
CA SER A 51 4.77 16.19 20.30
C SER A 51 4.22 15.53 19.03
N ILE A 52 3.40 14.48 19.17
CA ILE A 52 2.70 13.85 18.04
C ILE A 52 1.24 14.28 17.92
N ASP A 53 0.71 14.94 18.94
CA ASP A 53 -0.70 15.31 19.07
C ASP A 53 -0.91 16.83 19.28
N GLY A 54 0.17 17.59 19.42
CA GLY A 54 0.16 19.03 19.71
C GLY A 54 -0.33 19.37 21.11
N GLN A 55 -0.55 18.37 21.97
CA GLN A 55 -1.12 18.53 23.31
C GLN A 55 -0.19 17.99 24.38
N THR A 56 0.34 16.79 24.17
CA THR A 56 1.31 16.13 25.05
C THR A 56 2.71 16.35 24.50
N TRP A 57 3.56 16.99 25.27
CA TRP A 57 4.93 17.32 24.85
C TRP A 57 5.96 16.54 25.65
N GLN A 58 7.03 16.17 24.97
CA GLN A 58 8.16 15.43 25.53
C GLN A 58 9.45 16.24 25.32
N PRO A 59 10.41 16.16 26.26
CA PRO A 59 11.73 16.73 26.05
C PRO A 59 12.39 16.19 24.77
N GLY A 60 13.03 17.07 24.02
CA GLY A 60 13.80 16.77 22.81
C GLY A 60 15.31 16.70 23.07
N GLY A 61 16.08 17.23 22.12
CA GLY A 61 17.53 17.40 22.22
C GLY A 61 17.97 18.72 22.89
N SER A 62 19.29 18.87 23.02
CA SER A 62 19.93 20.08 23.57
C SER A 62 20.65 20.86 22.47
N VAL A 63 20.00 21.85 21.86
CA VAL A 63 20.57 22.73 20.84
C VAL A 63 19.90 24.11 20.84
N PHE A 64 20.69 25.16 20.60
CA PHE A 64 20.19 26.53 20.46
C PHE A 64 19.72 26.79 19.03
N ILE A 65 18.40 26.90 18.81
CA ILE A 65 17.77 27.05 17.49
C ILE A 65 16.71 28.17 17.50
N PRO A 66 17.10 29.44 17.31
CA PRO A 66 16.18 30.58 17.29
C PRO A 66 15.29 30.63 16.04
N SER A 67 15.53 29.79 15.03
CA SER A 67 14.69 29.61 13.85
C SER A 67 14.55 28.14 13.51
N LEU A 68 13.36 27.74 13.09
CA LEU A 68 13.02 26.35 12.81
C LEU A 68 12.03 26.27 11.66
N THR A 69 12.32 25.42 10.68
CA THR A 69 11.37 25.03 9.65
C THR A 69 11.43 23.53 9.41
N PHE A 70 10.40 22.99 8.76
CA PHE A 70 10.44 21.62 8.24
C PHE A 70 10.44 21.66 6.72
N GLY A 71 11.40 20.97 6.13
CA GLY A 71 11.59 20.94 4.69
C GLY A 71 12.43 19.75 4.26
N SER A 72 12.20 19.24 3.06
CA SER A 72 12.93 18.11 2.49
C SER A 72 13.13 16.94 3.48
N GLY A 73 12.07 16.57 4.22
CA GLY A 73 12.05 15.42 5.12
C GLY A 73 12.76 15.59 6.47
N ARG A 74 13.17 16.79 6.83
CA ARG A 74 13.88 17.08 8.10
C ARG A 74 13.50 18.45 8.67
N PHE A 75 13.62 18.57 9.98
CA PHE A 75 13.66 19.84 10.67
C PHE A 75 15.01 20.49 10.39
N VAL A 76 15.01 21.77 10.05
CA VAL A 76 16.21 22.58 9.83
C VAL A 76 16.11 23.83 10.69
N GLY A 77 17.21 24.15 11.36
CA GLY A 77 17.39 25.40 12.08
C GLY A 77 18.81 25.91 11.89
N PHE A 78 19.07 27.10 12.42
CA PHE A 78 20.41 27.68 12.46
C PHE A 78 20.83 27.89 13.91
N SER A 79 22.13 27.75 14.18
CA SER A 79 22.70 28.15 15.46
C SER A 79 23.53 29.40 15.26
N THR A 80 23.17 30.45 16.01
CA THR A 80 23.93 31.70 16.09
C THR A 80 25.19 31.56 16.95
N GLU A 81 25.38 30.43 17.66
CA GLU A 81 26.56 30.20 18.49
C GLU A 81 27.78 29.75 17.68
N ASN A 82 27.56 29.03 16.58
CA ASN A 82 28.62 28.39 15.79
C ASN A 82 28.50 28.65 14.28
N ASN A 83 27.63 29.59 13.93
CA ASN A 83 27.31 29.98 12.58
C ASN A 83 27.09 28.82 11.59
N SER A 84 26.30 27.84 12.01
CA SER A 84 26.04 26.62 11.26
C SER A 84 24.56 26.32 11.16
N SER A 85 24.16 25.66 10.08
CA SER A 85 22.87 24.98 10.03
C SER A 85 22.88 23.72 10.88
N LEU A 86 21.69 23.34 11.32
CA LEU A 86 21.41 22.17 12.13
C LEU A 86 20.22 21.46 11.52
N TRP A 87 20.22 20.13 11.57
CA TRP A 87 19.09 19.37 11.09
C TRP A 87 18.79 18.15 11.97
N SER A 88 17.52 17.78 11.98
CA SER A 88 17.01 16.61 12.70
C SER A 88 15.86 15.98 11.92
N THR A 89 15.72 14.66 11.97
CA THR A 89 14.54 13.98 11.43
C THR A 89 13.42 13.83 12.44
N ASP A 90 13.70 14.04 13.73
CA ASP A 90 12.81 13.66 14.83
C ASP A 90 12.71 14.70 15.97
N GLY A 91 13.49 15.79 15.91
CA GLY A 91 13.55 16.83 16.93
C GLY A 91 14.30 16.44 18.21
N VAL A 92 14.87 15.24 18.26
CA VAL A 92 15.59 14.70 19.42
C VAL A 92 17.09 14.66 19.13
N VAL A 93 17.47 14.07 17.99
CA VAL A 93 18.87 13.99 17.55
C VAL A 93 19.13 15.09 16.53
N TRP A 94 20.02 16.02 16.89
CA TRP A 94 20.41 17.15 16.04
C TRP A 94 21.82 16.94 15.50
N ASN A 95 21.96 17.14 14.19
CA ASN A 95 23.20 16.99 13.47
C ASN A 95 23.63 18.36 12.94
N GLN A 96 24.93 18.63 12.98
CA GLN A 96 25.48 19.81 12.31
C GLN A 96 25.35 19.67 10.79
N GLY A 97 24.94 20.77 10.16
CA GLY A 97 24.85 20.93 8.73
C GLY A 97 26.07 21.66 8.18
N GLY A 98 25.81 22.61 7.27
CA GLY A 98 26.83 23.44 6.65
C GLY A 98 27.07 24.74 7.41
N THR A 99 28.22 25.36 7.14
CA THR A 99 28.52 26.73 7.60
C THR A 99 27.65 27.72 6.84
N LEU A 100 27.12 28.71 7.54
CA LEU A 100 26.35 29.79 6.93
C LEU A 100 27.30 30.87 6.37
N PRO A 101 26.93 31.55 5.27
CA PRO A 101 27.69 32.68 4.75
C PRO A 101 27.79 33.88 5.71
N ASP A 102 26.81 34.04 6.61
CA ASP A 102 26.62 35.12 7.59
C ASP A 102 26.11 34.52 8.91
N ASP A 103 25.92 35.32 9.98
CA ASP A 103 25.53 34.88 11.34
C ASP A 103 24.13 34.21 11.45
N GLY A 104 23.45 33.98 10.33
CA GLY A 104 22.11 33.40 10.25
C GLY A 104 20.99 34.40 10.53
N GLY A 105 19.74 33.90 10.54
CA GLY A 105 18.54 34.73 10.71
C GLY A 105 17.47 34.12 11.63
N PHE A 106 16.61 34.99 12.17
CA PHE A 106 15.45 34.60 12.99
C PHE A 106 14.28 34.04 12.18
N ASN A 107 14.27 34.26 10.86
CA ASN A 107 13.24 33.75 9.96
C ASN A 107 13.85 32.70 9.04
N LEU A 108 13.21 31.55 9.00
CA LEU A 108 13.57 30.44 8.13
C LEU A 108 12.28 29.88 7.53
N ALA A 109 12.23 29.85 6.21
CA ALA A 109 11.14 29.27 5.46
C ALA A 109 11.66 28.18 4.54
N PHE A 110 10.80 27.20 4.29
CA PHE A 110 10.99 26.21 3.26
C PHE A 110 9.84 26.31 2.27
N GLY A 111 10.17 26.44 0.98
CA GLY A 111 9.20 26.50 -0.10
C GLY A 111 9.88 26.22 -1.43
N GLU A 112 9.17 25.57 -2.36
CA GLU A 112 9.73 25.16 -3.66
C GLU A 112 11.10 24.44 -3.53
N GLU A 113 11.26 23.64 -2.46
CA GLU A 113 12.48 22.89 -2.15
C GLU A 113 13.75 23.74 -1.99
N VAL A 114 13.54 24.97 -1.51
CA VAL A 114 14.59 25.91 -1.12
C VAL A 114 14.39 26.31 0.33
N PHE A 115 15.45 26.21 1.13
CA PHE A 115 15.51 26.90 2.41
C PHE A 115 15.91 28.35 2.17
N VAL A 116 15.05 29.26 2.60
CA VAL A 116 15.27 30.70 2.55
C VAL A 116 15.30 31.22 3.97
N TYR A 117 16.34 31.96 4.29
CA TYR A 117 16.41 32.74 5.52
C TYR A 117 16.67 34.19 5.20
N SER A 118 16.33 35.05 6.14
CA SER A 118 16.60 36.48 6.06
C SER A 118 17.35 36.91 7.31
N GLU A 119 18.45 37.62 7.11
CA GLU A 119 19.11 38.39 8.16
C GLU A 119 18.32 39.68 8.45
N GLY A 120 18.40 40.14 9.70
CA GLY A 120 17.79 41.39 10.15
C GLY A 120 18.85 42.43 10.48
N GLU A 121 19.59 42.92 9.48
CA GLU A 121 20.45 44.09 9.66
C GLU A 121 19.79 45.35 9.08
N ASN A 122 20.01 46.50 9.73
CA ASN A 122 19.39 47.81 9.43
C ASN A 122 19.79 48.44 8.08
N SER A 123 20.06 47.66 7.04
CA SER A 123 20.33 48.16 5.70
C SER A 123 19.44 47.46 4.67
N LEU A 124 18.97 48.21 3.66
CA LEU A 124 18.04 47.76 2.60
C LEU A 124 18.63 46.69 1.64
N SER A 125 19.56 45.85 2.09
CA SER A 125 20.07 44.71 1.32
C SER A 125 19.89 43.41 2.10
N SER A 126 18.67 42.88 2.16
CA SER A 126 18.47 41.49 2.54
C SER A 126 19.04 40.58 1.46
N GLN A 127 20.18 39.96 1.72
CA GLN A 127 20.70 38.92 0.83
C GLN A 127 19.88 37.64 1.01
N MET A 128 19.12 37.27 -0.03
CA MET A 128 18.30 36.06 -0.06
C MET A 128 19.18 34.90 -0.55
N THR A 129 19.71 34.10 0.37
CA THR A 129 20.54 32.94 0.01
C THR A 129 19.65 31.70 -0.16
N TYR A 130 19.75 31.05 -1.33
CA TYR A 130 19.03 29.84 -1.69
C TYR A 130 19.93 28.60 -1.49
N SER A 131 19.37 27.52 -0.93
CA SER A 131 19.92 26.17 -1.07
C SER A 131 18.89 25.29 -1.79
N GLN A 132 19.13 24.96 -3.06
CA GLN A 132 18.22 24.13 -3.87
C GLN A 132 18.44 22.64 -3.58
N ALA A 133 17.35 21.88 -3.42
CA ALA A 133 17.29 20.48 -3.81
C ALA A 133 15.83 20.05 -4.11
N VAL A 134 15.33 20.39 -5.31
CA VAL A 134 13.96 20.07 -5.76
C VAL A 134 13.75 18.58 -6.01
N GLY A 135 12.96 17.92 -5.16
CA GLY A 135 12.39 16.61 -5.42
C GLY A 135 10.96 16.69 -5.95
N GLN A 136 10.65 16.14 -7.14
CA GLN A 136 9.27 15.96 -7.63
C GLN A 136 8.50 14.94 -6.76
N PRO A 137 7.16 15.01 -6.62
CA PRO A 137 6.38 14.00 -5.92
C PRO A 137 6.52 12.61 -6.55
N ASP A 138 6.86 11.60 -5.75
CA ASP A 138 7.01 10.23 -6.21
C ASP A 138 5.65 9.50 -6.23
N VAL A 139 4.85 9.75 -7.27
CA VAL A 139 3.50 9.17 -7.40
C VAL A 139 3.59 7.70 -7.83
N ILE A 140 3.30 6.80 -6.90
CA ILE A 140 3.34 5.35 -7.15
C ILE A 140 2.15 4.94 -8.03
N SER A 141 2.46 4.25 -9.12
CA SER A 141 1.49 3.58 -9.99
C SER A 141 1.45 2.09 -9.66
N VAL A 142 0.25 1.55 -9.39
CA VAL A 142 0.08 0.13 -9.02
C VAL A 142 -0.83 -0.58 -10.01
N VAL A 143 -0.31 -1.66 -10.57
CA VAL A 143 -1.04 -2.62 -11.38
C VAL A 143 -1.11 -3.93 -10.60
N GLY A 144 -2.33 -4.39 -10.29
CA GLY A 144 -2.54 -5.72 -9.71
C GLY A 144 -2.91 -6.68 -10.82
N THR A 145 -2.39 -7.89 -10.82
CA THR A 145 -2.79 -8.93 -11.78
C THR A 145 -3.52 -10.06 -11.06
N LEU A 146 -4.73 -10.37 -11.50
CA LEU A 146 -5.51 -11.51 -11.00
C LEU A 146 -4.91 -12.84 -11.46
N ASN A 147 -5.36 -13.93 -10.83
CA ASN A 147 -4.96 -15.30 -11.17
C ASN A 147 -5.07 -15.65 -12.67
N ASP A 148 -5.99 -15.02 -13.40
CA ASP A 148 -6.25 -15.24 -14.82
C ASP A 148 -5.45 -14.31 -15.75
N GLY A 149 -4.56 -13.49 -15.19
CA GLY A 149 -3.73 -12.55 -15.95
C GLY A 149 -4.44 -11.22 -16.25
N GLN A 150 -5.68 -11.01 -15.81
CA GLN A 150 -6.37 -9.74 -16.03
C GLN A 150 -5.74 -8.63 -15.16
N PRO A 151 -5.35 -7.51 -15.77
CA PRO A 151 -4.82 -6.37 -15.03
C PRO A 151 -5.94 -5.61 -14.33
N ILE A 152 -5.64 -5.14 -13.12
CA ILE A 152 -6.43 -4.21 -12.31
C ILE A 152 -5.58 -2.95 -12.16
N ASN A 153 -6.10 -1.82 -12.60
CA ASN A 153 -5.47 -0.52 -12.36
C ASN A 153 -5.92 0.00 -10.99
N TRP A 154 -4.98 0.04 -10.04
CA TRP A 154 -5.26 0.48 -8.68
C TRP A 154 -5.10 2.00 -8.58
N VAL A 155 -6.16 2.65 -8.11
CA VAL A 155 -6.27 4.09 -7.89
C VAL A 155 -6.26 4.31 -6.40
N ASN A 156 -5.53 5.34 -5.96
CA ASN A 156 -5.48 5.70 -4.55
C ASN A 156 -6.89 5.98 -3.99
N GLY A 157 -7.20 5.39 -2.84
CA GLY A 157 -8.53 5.45 -2.20
C GLY A 157 -9.57 4.52 -2.84
N GLY A 158 -9.24 3.84 -3.93
CA GLY A 158 -10.16 2.99 -4.67
C GLY A 158 -10.62 1.75 -3.89
N THR A 159 -11.79 1.25 -4.27
CA THR A 159 -12.38 0.01 -3.71
C THR A 159 -12.48 -1.05 -4.80
N TYR A 160 -11.91 -2.22 -4.53
CA TYR A 160 -11.74 -3.30 -5.49
C TYR A 160 -12.43 -4.57 -4.99
N TYR A 161 -13.28 -5.13 -5.83
CA TYR A 161 -14.03 -6.35 -5.50
C TYR A 161 -13.27 -7.56 -6.04
N ALA A 162 -12.88 -8.47 -5.15
CA ALA A 162 -12.08 -9.63 -5.50
C ALA A 162 -12.74 -10.94 -5.03
N PRO A 163 -12.87 -11.95 -5.90
CA PRO A 163 -13.46 -13.24 -5.50
C PRO A 163 -12.62 -13.95 -4.44
N PHE A 164 -13.28 -14.63 -3.50
CA PHE A 164 -12.63 -15.51 -2.54
C PHE A 164 -11.71 -16.53 -3.25
N GLY A 165 -10.53 -16.75 -2.69
CA GLY A 165 -9.47 -17.62 -3.24
C GLY A 165 -8.63 -16.97 -4.34
N SER A 166 -8.88 -15.71 -4.68
CA SER A 166 -8.04 -14.97 -5.63
C SER A 166 -6.66 -14.70 -5.04
N ARG A 167 -5.63 -14.78 -5.89
CA ARG A 167 -4.32 -14.21 -5.60
C ARG A 167 -4.16 -13.00 -6.52
N ILE A 168 -3.75 -11.88 -5.94
CA ILE A 168 -3.51 -10.64 -6.67
C ILE A 168 -2.03 -10.33 -6.50
N ASN A 169 -1.32 -10.34 -7.62
CA ASN A 169 0.10 -9.96 -7.64
C ASN A 169 0.19 -8.47 -7.89
N PHE A 170 0.77 -7.75 -6.94
CA PHE A 170 0.99 -6.31 -7.00
C PHE A 170 2.29 -6.02 -7.72
N GLN A 171 2.21 -5.21 -8.76
CA GLN A 171 3.36 -4.59 -9.38
C GLN A 171 3.21 -3.09 -9.21
N ALA A 172 4.07 -2.54 -8.36
CA ALA A 172 4.16 -1.12 -8.16
C ALA A 172 5.35 -0.58 -8.95
N SER A 173 5.22 0.63 -9.47
CA SER A 173 6.29 1.37 -10.11
C SER A 173 6.23 2.81 -9.64
N SER A 174 7.39 3.46 -9.62
CA SER A 174 7.53 4.82 -9.17
C SER A 174 8.45 5.56 -10.17
N PRO A 175 8.15 6.83 -10.50
CA PRO A 175 9.01 7.65 -11.34
C PRO A 175 10.45 7.79 -10.83
N SER A 176 10.68 7.68 -9.51
CA SER A 176 12.01 7.73 -8.92
C SER A 176 12.90 6.54 -9.31
N GLY A 177 12.30 5.41 -9.72
CA GLY A 177 12.99 4.14 -9.88
C GLY A 177 13.52 3.55 -8.57
N GLY A 178 13.15 4.15 -7.42
CA GLY A 178 13.52 3.70 -6.10
C GLY A 178 12.87 2.38 -5.71
N VAL A 179 13.40 1.74 -4.67
CA VAL A 179 12.81 0.52 -4.12
C VAL A 179 11.43 0.84 -3.56
N ILE A 180 10.43 0.09 -4.02
CA ILE A 180 9.07 0.14 -3.49
C ILE A 180 8.93 -0.96 -2.45
N ASN A 181 8.50 -0.60 -1.25
CA ASN A 181 8.17 -1.54 -0.20
C ASN A 181 6.66 -1.77 -0.13
N GLY A 182 6.29 -3.01 0.19
CA GLY A 182 4.91 -3.47 0.27
C GLY A 182 4.52 -4.40 -0.89
N PRO A 183 3.22 -4.70 -1.04
CA PRO A 183 2.12 -4.14 -0.27
C PRO A 183 2.13 -4.54 1.21
N PHE A 184 1.61 -3.68 2.06
CA PHE A 184 1.43 -3.89 3.50
C PHE A 184 -0.05 -3.89 3.82
N ALA A 185 -0.48 -4.76 4.73
CA ALA A 185 -1.81 -4.68 5.31
C ALA A 185 -1.86 -3.51 6.31
N LEU A 186 -2.79 -2.59 6.11
CA LEU A 186 -3.06 -1.50 7.06
C LEU A 186 -4.16 -1.90 8.04
N GLU A 187 -5.28 -2.39 7.51
CA GLU A 187 -6.50 -2.65 8.26
C GLU A 187 -7.23 -3.88 7.70
N GLY A 188 -8.04 -4.52 8.53
CA GLY A 188 -8.91 -5.63 8.11
C GLY A 188 -8.18 -6.96 7.91
N GLN A 189 -8.74 -7.82 7.06
CA GLN A 189 -8.36 -9.25 6.96
C GLN A 189 -7.31 -9.55 5.88
N CYS A 190 -6.52 -8.56 5.46
CA CYS A 190 -5.55 -8.73 4.37
C CYS A 190 -4.46 -9.74 4.76
N VAL A 191 -4.25 -10.76 3.93
CA VAL A 191 -3.10 -11.67 4.05
C VAL A 191 -2.16 -11.44 2.88
N VAL A 192 -1.02 -10.80 3.16
CA VAL A 192 0.00 -10.48 2.15
C VAL A 192 1.24 -11.35 2.36
N SER A 193 1.78 -11.90 1.27
CA SER A 193 3.04 -12.62 1.25
C SER A 193 3.88 -12.15 0.06
N GLY A 194 4.98 -11.45 0.34
CA GLY A 194 5.75 -10.76 -0.70
C GLY A 194 4.89 -9.74 -1.44
N GLN A 195 4.81 -9.87 -2.77
CA GLN A 195 3.99 -9.01 -3.64
C GLN A 195 2.58 -9.55 -3.88
N THR A 196 2.17 -10.63 -3.19
CA THR A 196 0.88 -11.29 -3.43
C THR A 196 -0.08 -11.07 -2.27
N LEU A 197 -1.26 -10.51 -2.57
CA LEU A 197 -2.43 -10.58 -1.70
C LEU A 197 -3.17 -11.89 -1.93
N LEU A 198 -3.47 -12.62 -0.86
CA LEU A 198 -4.42 -13.72 -0.88
C LEU A 198 -5.76 -13.25 -0.32
N VAL A 199 -6.83 -13.37 -1.12
CA VAL A 199 -8.20 -13.07 -0.69
C VAL A 199 -8.81 -14.33 -0.08
N ASN A 200 -8.58 -14.55 1.22
CA ASN A 200 -9.08 -15.70 1.97
C ASN A 200 -10.02 -15.32 3.12
N PHE A 201 -10.61 -14.12 3.06
CA PHE A 201 -11.60 -13.61 4.00
C PHE A 201 -13.00 -13.67 3.40
N ALA A 202 -14.02 -13.81 4.26
CA ALA A 202 -15.37 -14.15 3.84
C ALA A 202 -16.00 -13.04 2.97
N PRO A 203 -16.90 -13.38 2.01
CA PRO A 203 -17.59 -12.39 1.20
C PRO A 203 -18.25 -11.29 2.03
N GLY A 204 -18.07 -10.03 1.60
CA GLY A 204 -18.53 -8.85 2.33
C GLY A 204 -17.54 -8.29 3.35
N GLN A 205 -16.54 -9.07 3.78
CA GLN A 205 -15.44 -8.53 4.58
C GLN A 205 -14.51 -7.69 3.72
N THR A 206 -13.81 -6.76 4.37
CA THR A 206 -12.93 -5.80 3.72
C THR A 206 -11.53 -5.82 4.31
N CYS A 207 -10.58 -5.33 3.53
CA CYS A 207 -9.24 -5.05 4.02
C CYS A 207 -8.60 -3.89 3.25
N ALA A 208 -7.63 -3.21 3.87
CA ALA A 208 -6.93 -2.07 3.28
C ALA A 208 -5.43 -2.36 3.16
N LEU A 209 -4.87 -1.98 2.01
CA LEU A 209 -3.46 -2.14 1.67
C LEU A 209 -2.79 -0.79 1.41
N SER A 210 -1.47 -0.77 1.55
CA SER A 210 -0.63 0.36 1.17
C SER A 210 0.72 -0.08 0.62
N VAL A 211 1.39 0.79 -0.12
CA VAL A 211 2.79 0.67 -0.55
C VAL A 211 3.49 1.99 -0.30
N ASN A 212 4.81 1.96 -0.19
CA ASN A 212 5.62 3.19 -0.16
C ASN A 212 6.88 3.05 -1.02
N ALA A 213 7.35 4.15 -1.57
CA ALA A 213 8.61 4.27 -2.30
C ALA A 213 9.58 5.09 -1.45
N ALA A 214 10.84 4.67 -1.45
CA ALA A 214 11.90 5.38 -0.71
C ALA A 214 12.30 6.72 -1.35
N GLY A 215 11.80 7.05 -2.56
CA GLY A 215 12.26 8.20 -3.36
C GLY A 215 13.60 7.94 -4.06
N GLY A 216 14.21 9.00 -4.60
CA GLY A 216 15.48 8.96 -5.34
C GLY A 216 15.44 9.74 -6.67
N ASN A 217 16.59 10.03 -7.29
CA ASN A 217 16.67 10.72 -8.59
C ASN A 217 15.92 12.07 -8.68
N GLY A 218 15.92 12.86 -7.61
CA GLY A 218 15.13 14.09 -7.55
C GLY A 218 13.64 13.84 -7.36
N PHE A 219 13.26 12.75 -6.69
CA PHE A 219 11.91 12.49 -6.19
C PHE A 219 11.93 12.19 -4.69
N LEU A 220 10.92 12.69 -3.96
CA LEU A 220 10.82 12.55 -2.50
C LEU A 220 10.32 11.14 -2.08
N PRO A 221 10.67 10.64 -0.88
CA PRO A 221 10.05 9.44 -0.33
C PRO A 221 8.53 9.61 -0.20
N SER A 222 7.76 8.60 -0.58
CA SER A 222 6.30 8.65 -0.42
C SER A 222 5.92 8.26 1.03
N SER A 223 5.90 9.21 1.96
CA SER A 223 5.42 8.94 3.32
C SER A 223 3.90 8.72 3.31
N GLN A 224 3.48 7.45 3.43
CA GLN A 224 2.09 6.96 3.51
C GLN A 224 1.10 7.45 2.42
N GLN A 225 1.41 7.24 1.13
CA GLN A 225 0.49 7.66 0.06
C GLN A 225 0.16 6.55 -0.93
N VAL A 226 -0.59 5.56 -0.47
CA VAL A 226 -1.72 4.99 -1.23
C VAL A 226 -2.51 4.06 -0.32
N LYS A 227 -3.83 4.23 -0.27
CA LYS A 227 -4.75 3.30 0.40
C LYS A 227 -5.56 2.58 -0.65
N TYR A 228 -5.54 1.26 -0.64
CA TYR A 228 -6.34 0.43 -1.53
C TYR A 228 -7.30 -0.42 -0.71
N ASN A 229 -8.59 -0.31 -0.97
CA ASN A 229 -9.60 -1.09 -0.26
C ASN A 229 -9.98 -2.31 -1.10
N VAL A 230 -10.01 -3.48 -0.47
CA VAL A 230 -10.42 -4.75 -1.10
C VAL A 230 -11.66 -5.26 -0.39
N VAL A 231 -12.68 -5.60 -1.16
CA VAL A 231 -13.92 -6.22 -0.68
C VAL A 231 -14.00 -7.64 -1.24
N ALA A 232 -14.12 -8.64 -0.37
CA ALA A 232 -14.27 -10.02 -0.82
C ALA A 232 -15.64 -10.24 -1.44
N THR A 233 -15.67 -10.94 -2.58
CA THR A 233 -16.89 -11.45 -3.22
C THR A 233 -16.86 -12.97 -3.27
N LEU A 234 -17.97 -13.58 -3.68
CA LEU A 234 -18.04 -15.04 -3.81
C LEU A 234 -17.03 -15.57 -4.84
N GLY A 235 -16.22 -16.55 -4.43
CA GLY A 235 -15.22 -17.22 -5.25
C GLY A 235 -15.82 -18.11 -6.34
N ASN A 236 -15.12 -18.23 -7.47
CA ASN A 236 -15.50 -19.14 -8.56
C ASN A 236 -14.75 -20.47 -8.44
N GLN A 237 -15.49 -21.55 -8.24
CA GLN A 237 -14.89 -22.88 -8.16
C GLN A 237 -14.32 -23.33 -9.51
N LEU A 238 -13.17 -24.01 -9.45
CA LEU A 238 -12.53 -24.65 -10.60
C LEU A 238 -12.26 -26.13 -10.29
N PRO A 239 -12.39 -27.02 -11.28
CA PRO A 239 -12.02 -28.41 -11.10
C PRO A 239 -10.50 -28.54 -10.91
N LEU A 240 -10.06 -29.39 -9.96
CA LEU A 240 -8.63 -29.62 -9.71
C LEU A 240 -7.91 -30.25 -10.91
N LEU A 241 -8.65 -30.92 -11.79
CA LEU A 241 -8.20 -31.27 -13.13
C LEU A 241 -9.07 -30.53 -14.15
N ALA A 242 -8.49 -29.55 -14.86
CA ALA A 242 -9.17 -28.89 -15.96
C ALA A 242 -9.42 -29.90 -17.10
N PRO A 243 -10.67 -30.17 -17.47
CA PRO A 243 -10.96 -31.03 -18.61
C PRO A 243 -10.41 -30.41 -19.90
N ARG A 244 -9.95 -31.27 -20.81
CA ARG A 244 -9.49 -30.86 -22.15
C ARG A 244 -10.48 -29.88 -22.79
N ALA A 245 -9.97 -28.85 -23.45
CA ALA A 245 -10.81 -27.85 -24.11
C ALA A 245 -11.71 -28.49 -25.17
N SER A 246 -12.88 -27.89 -25.40
CA SER A 246 -13.80 -28.29 -26.47
C SER A 246 -13.07 -28.23 -27.82
N GLY A 247 -13.41 -29.13 -28.75
CA GLY A 247 -12.75 -29.16 -30.05
C GLY A 247 -12.97 -30.45 -30.82
N LYS A 248 -12.23 -30.60 -31.93
CA LYS A 248 -12.20 -31.85 -32.70
C LYS A 248 -11.29 -32.87 -31.99
N MET A 249 -11.73 -34.12 -31.99
CA MET A 249 -11.03 -35.23 -31.34
C MET A 249 -11.14 -36.48 -32.23
N GLY A 250 -10.13 -37.33 -32.22
CA GLY A 250 -10.20 -38.62 -32.92
C GLY A 250 -11.09 -39.61 -32.19
N SER A 251 -11.56 -40.63 -32.92
CA SER A 251 -12.09 -41.85 -32.29
C SER A 251 -11.03 -42.51 -31.39
N ASP A 252 -11.50 -43.28 -30.42
CA ASP A 252 -10.70 -44.02 -29.41
C ASP A 252 -9.87 -43.17 -28.45
N GLN A 253 -10.01 -41.83 -28.49
CA GLN A 253 -9.38 -40.94 -27.53
C GLN A 253 -10.10 -40.94 -26.18
N VAL A 254 -9.33 -40.82 -25.10
CA VAL A 254 -9.83 -40.69 -23.73
C VAL A 254 -9.62 -39.26 -23.23
N VAL A 255 -10.69 -38.66 -22.72
CA VAL A 255 -10.65 -37.38 -22.02
C VAL A 255 -10.70 -37.63 -20.52
N HIS A 256 -9.63 -37.27 -19.82
CA HIS A 256 -9.58 -37.33 -18.36
C HIS A 256 -10.32 -36.14 -17.76
N LEU A 257 -11.33 -36.42 -16.92
CA LEU A 257 -12.09 -35.39 -16.19
C LEU A 257 -11.61 -35.30 -14.73
N GLN A 258 -11.24 -36.43 -14.14
CA GLN A 258 -10.68 -36.52 -12.79
C GLN A 258 -9.66 -37.67 -12.72
N THR A 259 -8.63 -37.52 -11.89
CA THR A 259 -7.73 -38.63 -11.50
C THR A 259 -7.92 -38.99 -10.02
N ALA A 260 -7.28 -40.07 -9.57
CA ALA A 260 -7.28 -40.44 -8.15
C ALA A 260 -6.76 -39.29 -7.24
N ASN A 261 -5.77 -38.53 -7.71
CA ASN A 261 -5.12 -37.46 -6.92
C ASN A 261 -5.65 -36.05 -7.25
N ARG A 262 -6.28 -35.85 -8.41
CA ARG A 262 -6.90 -34.58 -8.81
C ARG A 262 -8.39 -34.79 -9.09
N HIS A 263 -9.16 -34.75 -8.02
CA HIS A 263 -10.61 -34.95 -8.01
C HIS A 263 -11.29 -33.85 -7.19
N GLY A 264 -12.53 -33.50 -7.53
CA GLY A 264 -13.24 -32.37 -6.91
C GLY A 264 -12.81 -30.99 -7.43
N THR A 265 -13.24 -29.94 -6.72
CA THR A 265 -12.91 -28.54 -7.00
C THR A 265 -11.83 -28.01 -6.06
N ASN A 266 -11.28 -26.83 -6.38
CA ASN A 266 -10.40 -26.06 -5.49
C ASN A 266 -11.06 -25.66 -4.16
N ALA A 267 -12.40 -25.68 -4.07
CA ALA A 267 -13.15 -25.50 -2.82
C ALA A 267 -13.42 -26.83 -2.08
N GLY A 268 -12.77 -27.92 -2.50
CA GLY A 268 -12.95 -29.25 -1.91
C GLY A 268 -14.29 -29.92 -2.25
N GLN A 269 -15.10 -29.34 -3.15
CA GLN A 269 -16.42 -29.88 -3.47
C GLN A 269 -16.34 -31.03 -4.47
N PRO A 270 -17.14 -32.10 -4.29
CA PRO A 270 -17.20 -33.19 -5.26
C PRO A 270 -17.89 -32.73 -6.56
N ILE A 271 -17.36 -33.19 -7.70
CA ILE A 271 -17.95 -32.88 -9.02
C ILE A 271 -18.80 -34.06 -9.50
N LYS A 272 -20.05 -33.78 -9.88
CA LYS A 272 -20.93 -34.71 -10.59
C LYS A 272 -20.77 -34.52 -12.10
N TRP A 273 -20.34 -35.56 -12.80
CA TRP A 273 -20.17 -35.57 -14.25
C TRP A 273 -21.31 -36.30 -14.95
N LYS A 274 -21.77 -35.74 -16.07
CA LYS A 274 -22.75 -36.38 -16.96
C LYS A 274 -22.51 -36.02 -18.41
N ILE A 275 -22.80 -36.96 -19.31
CA ILE A 275 -22.92 -36.67 -20.75
C ILE A 275 -24.31 -36.07 -20.98
N THR A 276 -24.38 -34.88 -21.57
CA THR A 276 -25.65 -34.18 -21.88
C THR A 276 -25.95 -34.17 -23.38
N GLN A 277 -25.01 -34.59 -24.22
CA GLN A 277 -25.20 -34.77 -25.66
C GLN A 277 -24.25 -35.84 -26.16
N GLY A 278 -24.73 -36.69 -27.06
CA GLY A 278 -24.03 -37.88 -27.50
C GLY A 278 -24.80 -39.13 -27.07
N ASN A 279 -24.45 -40.25 -27.69
CA ASN A 279 -25.00 -41.56 -27.39
C ASN A 279 -23.86 -42.54 -27.04
N GLU A 280 -24.21 -43.70 -26.50
CA GLU A 280 -23.24 -44.72 -26.04
C GLU A 280 -22.32 -45.25 -27.14
N LYS A 281 -22.73 -45.16 -28.41
CA LYS A 281 -21.88 -45.50 -29.56
C LYS A 281 -20.81 -44.43 -29.78
N SER A 282 -21.15 -43.16 -29.61
CA SER A 282 -20.24 -42.03 -29.82
C SER A 282 -19.30 -41.79 -28.63
N CYS A 283 -19.81 -41.83 -27.39
CA CYS A 283 -18.98 -41.66 -26.20
C CYS A 283 -19.63 -42.22 -24.93
N VAL A 284 -18.80 -42.58 -23.95
CA VAL A 284 -19.25 -43.12 -22.67
C VAL A 284 -18.48 -42.48 -21.52
N LEU A 285 -19.17 -42.17 -20.43
CA LEU A 285 -18.57 -41.73 -19.18
C LEU A 285 -18.15 -42.96 -18.38
N ALA A 286 -16.86 -43.13 -18.14
CA ALA A 286 -16.28 -44.26 -17.44
C ALA A 286 -15.75 -43.85 -16.06
N LYS A 287 -16.10 -44.60 -15.01
CA LYS A 287 -15.49 -44.49 -13.69
C LYS A 287 -14.27 -45.42 -13.62
N GLY A 288 -13.10 -44.87 -13.32
CA GLY A 288 -11.87 -45.63 -13.13
C GLY A 288 -11.70 -46.10 -11.68
N LYS A 289 -10.52 -46.63 -11.35
CA LYS A 289 -10.16 -46.96 -9.96
C LYS A 289 -10.19 -45.70 -9.08
N GLY A 290 -10.69 -45.84 -7.85
CA GLY A 290 -10.82 -44.73 -6.91
C GLY A 290 -11.85 -43.69 -7.37
N LYS A 291 -11.46 -42.40 -7.37
CA LYS A 291 -12.31 -41.27 -7.78
C LYS A 291 -12.07 -40.81 -9.24
N ALA A 292 -11.39 -41.61 -10.05
CA ALA A 292 -11.10 -41.25 -11.44
C ALA A 292 -12.36 -41.29 -12.31
N VAL A 293 -12.51 -40.31 -13.20
CA VAL A 293 -13.64 -40.20 -14.13
C VAL A 293 -13.12 -39.76 -15.49
N ASN A 294 -13.50 -40.48 -16.55
CA ASN A 294 -13.06 -40.24 -17.92
C ASN A 294 -14.23 -40.26 -18.90
N VAL A 295 -14.08 -39.61 -20.06
CA VAL A 295 -14.94 -39.81 -21.23
C VAL A 295 -14.15 -40.60 -22.26
N GLN A 296 -14.66 -41.76 -22.64
CA GLN A 296 -14.16 -42.52 -23.80
C GLN A 296 -14.90 -42.03 -25.04
N LEU A 297 -14.16 -41.51 -26.03
CA LEU A 297 -14.68 -41.14 -27.34
C LEU A 297 -14.52 -42.36 -28.25
N LYS A 298 -15.63 -42.90 -28.78
CA LYS A 298 -15.65 -44.21 -29.44
C LYS A 298 -15.84 -44.11 -30.94
N SER A 299 -16.83 -43.35 -31.40
CA SER A 299 -17.15 -43.24 -32.83
C SER A 299 -17.60 -41.83 -33.20
N ARG A 300 -17.58 -41.55 -34.51
CA ARG A 300 -17.91 -40.25 -35.08
C ARG A 300 -19.24 -39.73 -34.54
N GLY A 301 -19.25 -38.47 -34.09
CA GLY A 301 -20.40 -37.88 -33.42
C GLY A 301 -20.07 -36.64 -32.62
N THR A 302 -20.98 -36.24 -31.74
CA THR A 302 -20.76 -35.13 -30.80
C THR A 302 -20.91 -35.64 -29.38
N CYS A 303 -19.93 -35.34 -28.52
CA CYS A 303 -19.99 -35.66 -27.10
C CYS A 303 -19.89 -34.38 -26.27
N THR A 304 -20.96 -34.02 -25.56
CA THR A 304 -20.95 -32.92 -24.59
C THR A 304 -21.00 -33.48 -23.18
N VAL A 305 -20.00 -33.12 -22.38
CA VAL A 305 -19.90 -33.48 -20.97
C VAL A 305 -20.03 -32.24 -20.08
N VAL A 306 -20.80 -32.39 -19.01
CA VAL A 306 -21.04 -31.33 -18.02
C VAL A 306 -20.65 -31.84 -16.63
N GLY A 307 -19.83 -31.06 -15.95
CA GLY A 307 -19.48 -31.24 -14.54
C GLY A 307 -20.16 -30.16 -13.69
N THR A 308 -20.75 -30.54 -12.56
CA THR A 308 -21.36 -29.60 -11.60
C THR A 308 -20.92 -29.90 -10.17
N ALA A 309 -20.67 -28.86 -9.37
CA ALA A 309 -20.42 -28.97 -7.93
C ALA A 309 -21.29 -27.96 -7.16
N PRO A 310 -21.74 -28.29 -5.94
CA PRO A 310 -22.51 -27.36 -5.10
C PRO A 310 -21.63 -26.20 -4.62
N ALA A 311 -22.25 -25.14 -4.06
CA ALA A 311 -21.55 -24.16 -3.24
C ALA A 311 -20.92 -24.82 -2.00
N ASP A 312 -19.94 -24.17 -1.38
CA ASP A 312 -19.42 -24.62 -0.09
C ASP A 312 -20.36 -24.22 1.06
N SER A 313 -20.26 -24.94 2.18
CA SER A 313 -21.11 -24.70 3.35
C SER A 313 -20.80 -23.39 4.07
N ALA A 314 -19.58 -22.86 3.90
CA ALA A 314 -19.16 -21.59 4.49
C ALA A 314 -19.63 -20.37 3.67
N GLY A 315 -20.23 -20.58 2.49
CA GLY A 315 -20.75 -19.51 1.65
C GLY A 315 -19.65 -18.64 1.02
N ASN A 316 -18.44 -19.17 0.86
CA ASN A 316 -17.32 -18.46 0.25
C ASN A 316 -17.24 -18.68 -1.26
N TRP A 317 -17.76 -19.80 -1.77
CA TRP A 317 -17.61 -20.26 -3.15
C TRP A 317 -18.97 -20.50 -3.82
N GLN A 318 -19.15 -19.94 -5.02
CA GLN A 318 -20.34 -20.19 -5.84
C GLN A 318 -20.38 -21.63 -6.36
N PRO A 319 -21.57 -22.19 -6.69
CA PRO A 319 -21.66 -23.48 -7.36
C PRO A 319 -20.88 -23.51 -8.68
N MET A 320 -20.26 -24.65 -8.99
CA MET A 320 -19.47 -24.84 -10.22
C MET A 320 -20.33 -25.43 -11.34
N LYS A 321 -20.14 -24.96 -12.58
CA LYS A 321 -20.58 -25.65 -13.80
C LYS A 321 -19.54 -25.52 -14.90
N VAL A 322 -19.05 -26.65 -15.41
CA VAL A 322 -18.12 -26.70 -16.55
C VAL A 322 -18.74 -27.54 -17.68
N LYS A 323 -18.67 -27.02 -18.91
CA LYS A 323 -19.16 -27.69 -20.11
C LYS A 323 -18.02 -27.85 -21.12
N ARG A 324 -17.91 -29.04 -21.70
CA ARG A 324 -17.01 -29.32 -22.82
C ARG A 324 -17.74 -30.09 -23.90
N THR A 325 -17.45 -29.76 -25.16
CA THR A 325 -18.05 -30.39 -26.33
C THR A 325 -16.96 -30.84 -27.28
N TYR A 326 -16.96 -32.13 -27.58
CA TYR A 326 -16.00 -32.77 -28.48
C TYR A 326 -16.71 -33.22 -29.76
N LYS A 327 -16.20 -32.78 -30.90
CA LYS A 327 -16.63 -33.28 -32.22
C LYS A 327 -15.69 -34.41 -32.61
N ILE A 328 -16.21 -35.63 -32.57
CA ILE A 328 -15.44 -36.84 -32.82
C ILE A 328 -15.37 -37.04 -34.34
N THR A 329 -14.16 -37.08 -34.88
CA THR A 329 -13.87 -37.24 -36.32
C THR A 329 -13.32 -38.60 -36.63
#